data_AF-A0A968ZA24-F1
#
_entry.id   AF-A0A968ZA24-F1
#
_cell.length_a   1.000
_cell.length_b   1.000
_cell.length_c   1.000
_cell.angle_alpha   90.00
_cell.angle_beta   90.00
_cell.angle_gamma   90.00
#
_symmetry.space_group_name_H-M   'P 1'
#
loop_
_entity.id
_entity.type
_entity.pdbx_description
1 polymer ?
#
loop_
_entity_poly.entity_id
_entity_poly.type
_entity_poly.pdbx_seq_one_letter_code
_entity_poly.pdbx_strand_id
1 'polypeptide(L)'
;MPKHDGLSYFVLDMKAPGVEVRPLYQITGEAEFNEVFFNNVRIPHSRMLGKEGQGWRVAITTLMNERVAIGGGGAKKKGAGAISQLVKLWQGRKPGALSNAQEVMLRDRVRHRRLSGLVLPAVDGRRRTLLRTTEALQAGRNLADATVASLDNEPAQVG
;
A
#
# COMPACT_ATOMS: atom_id res chain seq x y z
N MET A 1 -26.91 -13.69 7.66
CA MET A 1 -26.11 -12.51 8.05
C MET A 1 -24.77 -12.57 7.34
N PRO A 2 -24.23 -11.43 6.87
CA PRO A 2 -22.85 -11.32 6.43
C PRO A 2 -21.87 -11.97 7.41
N LYS A 3 -20.84 -12.65 6.90
CA LYS A 3 -19.86 -13.40 7.72
C LYS A 3 -19.06 -12.50 8.68
N HIS A 4 -19.04 -11.20 8.42
CA HIS A 4 -18.30 -10.20 9.18
C HIS A 4 -19.13 -9.49 10.26
N ASP A 5 -20.45 -9.76 10.32
CA ASP A 5 -21.31 -9.23 11.38
C ASP A 5 -20.96 -9.86 12.73
N GLY A 6 -20.81 -9.03 13.77
CA GLY A 6 -20.48 -9.47 15.13
C GLY A 6 -18.99 -9.40 15.49
N LEU A 7 -18.12 -9.03 14.55
CA LEU A 7 -16.70 -8.80 14.86
C LEU A 7 -16.51 -7.52 15.67
N SER A 8 -15.60 -7.54 16.63
CA SER A 8 -15.21 -6.37 17.45
C SER A 8 -13.71 -6.12 17.35
N TYR A 9 -13.29 -4.86 17.43
CA TYR A 9 -11.89 -4.45 17.27
C TYR A 9 -11.33 -3.96 18.60
N PHE A 10 -10.16 -4.45 19.02
CA PHE A 10 -9.52 -4.07 20.27
C PHE A 10 -8.07 -3.65 20.10
N VAL A 11 -7.61 -2.76 20.97
CA VAL A 11 -6.18 -2.50 21.17
C VAL A 11 -5.65 -3.45 22.23
N LEU A 12 -4.72 -4.31 21.83
CA LEU A 12 -4.06 -5.28 22.70
C LEU A 12 -2.60 -4.90 22.93
N ASP A 13 -2.17 -4.99 24.19
CA ASP A 13 -0.75 -4.94 24.53
C ASP A 13 -0.13 -6.30 24.27
N MET A 14 0.85 -6.36 23.35
CA MET A 14 1.54 -7.60 22.97
C MET A 14 2.40 -8.20 24.09
N LYS A 15 2.64 -7.45 25.18
CA LYS A 15 3.31 -7.95 26.39
C LYS A 15 2.33 -8.36 27.48
N ALA A 16 1.02 -8.28 27.22
CA ALA A 16 0.01 -8.66 28.21
C ALA A 16 0.15 -10.14 28.59
N PRO A 17 -0.14 -10.50 29.86
CA PRO A 17 -0.17 -11.89 30.28
C PRO A 17 -1.12 -12.73 29.41
N GLY A 18 -0.66 -13.89 28.94
CA GLY A 18 -1.40 -14.80 28.08
C GLY A 18 -1.23 -14.54 26.57
N VAL A 19 -0.51 -13.49 26.17
CA VAL A 19 -0.09 -13.30 24.77
C VAL A 19 1.24 -14.02 24.56
N GLU A 20 1.27 -14.95 23.60
CA GLU A 20 2.49 -15.64 23.17
C GLU A 20 2.78 -15.28 21.71
N VAL A 21 3.98 -14.79 21.43
CA VAL A 21 4.42 -14.42 20.08
C VAL A 21 5.52 -15.39 19.64
N ARG A 22 5.29 -16.09 18.53
CA ARG A 22 6.22 -17.07 17.96
C ARG A 22 6.71 -16.55 16.60
N PRO A 23 7.98 -16.13 16.49
CA PRO A 23 8.52 -15.65 15.21
C PRO A 23 8.60 -16.76 14.17
N LEU A 24 8.24 -16.44 12.92
CA LEU A 24 8.40 -17.31 11.78
C LEU A 24 9.63 -16.88 10.98
N TYR A 25 10.66 -17.73 10.98
CA TYR A 25 11.89 -17.47 10.26
C TYR A 25 11.77 -17.86 8.79
N GLN A 26 12.08 -16.92 7.92
CA GLN A 26 12.13 -17.15 6.48
C GLN A 26 13.47 -17.80 6.08
N ILE A 27 13.58 -18.25 4.82
CA ILE A 27 14.82 -18.82 4.28
C ILE A 27 16.02 -17.85 4.35
N THR A 28 15.75 -16.55 4.40
CA THR A 28 16.74 -15.47 4.59
C THR A 28 17.27 -15.39 6.02
N GLY A 29 16.67 -16.11 6.97
CA GLY A 29 16.99 -16.05 8.41
C GLY A 29 16.33 -14.88 9.15
N GLU A 30 15.59 -14.01 8.44
CA GLU A 30 14.88 -12.89 9.04
C GLU A 30 13.47 -13.31 9.51
N ALA A 31 12.94 -12.59 10.51
CA ALA A 31 11.64 -12.85 11.11
C ALA A 31 10.71 -11.64 10.97
N GLU A 32 10.22 -11.42 9.76
CA GLU A 32 9.25 -10.35 9.46
C GLU A 32 7.80 -10.75 9.79
N PHE A 33 7.54 -12.05 9.96
CA PHE A 33 6.23 -12.61 10.27
C PHE A 33 6.24 -13.32 11.62
N ASN A 34 5.11 -13.26 12.33
CA ASN A 34 4.95 -13.89 13.64
C ASN A 34 3.57 -14.56 13.72
N GLU A 35 3.51 -15.70 14.38
CA GLU A 35 2.26 -16.27 14.87
C GLU A 35 2.01 -15.75 16.29
N VAL A 36 0.76 -15.43 16.60
CA VAL A 36 0.39 -14.89 17.92
C VAL A 36 -0.75 -15.72 18.49
N PHE A 37 -0.54 -16.25 19.70
CA PHE A 37 -1.53 -17.02 20.44
C PHE A 37 -2.07 -16.19 21.61
N PHE A 38 -3.38 -16.27 21.82
CA PHE A 38 -4.08 -15.55 22.89
C PHE A 38 -4.71 -16.55 23.87
N ASN A 39 -4.07 -16.73 25.02
CA ASN A 39 -4.49 -17.67 26.07
C ASN A 39 -5.19 -16.92 27.22
N ASN A 40 -6.52 -16.85 27.17
CA ASN A 40 -7.35 -16.20 28.19
C ASN A 40 -6.95 -14.74 28.50
N VAL A 41 -6.51 -14.01 27.46
CA VAL A 41 -6.08 -12.62 27.59
C VAL A 41 -7.27 -11.74 27.97
N ARG A 42 -7.11 -10.92 29.01
CA ARG A 42 -8.14 -9.97 29.47
C ARG A 42 -7.85 -8.58 28.91
N ILE A 43 -8.84 -8.01 28.21
CA ILE A 43 -8.76 -6.67 27.63
C ILE A 43 -9.88 -5.81 28.24
N PRO A 44 -9.56 -4.65 28.84
CA PRO A 44 -10.57 -3.72 29.31
C PRO A 44 -11.46 -3.21 28.17
N HIS A 45 -12.76 -3.03 28.44
CA HIS A 45 -13.72 -2.54 27.44
C HIS A 45 -13.33 -1.16 26.85
N SER A 46 -12.63 -0.32 27.63
CA SER A 46 -12.13 0.98 27.18
C SER A 46 -11.10 0.90 26.04
N ARG A 47 -10.53 -0.28 25.78
CA ARG A 47 -9.63 -0.53 24.64
C ARG A 47 -10.34 -1.05 23.40
N MET A 48 -11.68 -1.16 23.44
CA MET A 48 -12.48 -1.46 22.27
C MET A 48 -12.55 -0.23 21.36
N LEU A 49 -12.31 -0.43 20.07
CA LEU A 49 -12.47 0.60 19.06
C LEU A 49 -13.83 0.44 18.38
N GLY A 50 -14.64 1.50 18.45
CA GLY A 50 -16.00 1.49 17.95
C GLY A 50 -16.99 0.86 18.94
N LYS A 51 -18.04 0.24 18.40
CA LYS A 51 -19.06 -0.48 19.19
C LYS A 51 -18.89 -1.99 18.99
N GLU A 52 -19.43 -2.77 19.91
CA GLU A 52 -19.52 -4.22 19.77
C GLU A 52 -20.19 -4.59 18.43
N GLY A 53 -19.59 -5.55 17.71
CA GLY A 53 -20.07 -6.00 16.40
C GLY A 53 -19.76 -5.07 15.23
N GLN A 54 -19.08 -3.93 15.45
CA GLN A 54 -18.72 -2.94 14.41
C GLN A 54 -17.23 -3.00 14.03
N GLY A 55 -16.50 -4.01 14.48
CA GLY A 55 -15.06 -4.14 14.30
C GLY A 55 -14.63 -4.25 12.84
N TRP A 56 -15.44 -4.88 11.98
CA TRP A 56 -15.16 -4.98 10.54
C TRP A 56 -15.02 -3.61 9.88
N ARG A 57 -15.95 -2.69 10.17
CA ARG A 57 -15.90 -1.31 9.64
C ARG A 57 -14.65 -0.57 10.07
N VAL A 58 -14.24 -0.75 11.33
CA VAL A 58 -13.00 -0.15 11.87
C VAL A 58 -11.79 -0.73 11.15
N ALA A 59 -11.73 -2.05 10.98
CA ALA A 59 -10.62 -2.73 10.30
C ALA A 59 -10.43 -2.26 8.86
N ILE A 60 -11.52 -2.18 8.08
CA ILE A 60 -11.47 -1.70 6.69
C ILE A 60 -10.99 -0.24 6.63
N THR A 61 -11.47 0.61 7.53
CA THR A 61 -11.03 2.02 7.58
C THR A 61 -9.53 2.12 7.84
N THR A 62 -9.00 1.34 8.79
CA THR A 62 -7.56 1.27 9.07
C THR A 62 -6.78 0.77 7.85
N LEU A 63 -7.22 -0.33 7.22
CA LEU A 63 -6.57 -0.87 6.02
C LEU A 63 -6.60 0.09 4.82
N MET A 64 -7.65 0.91 4.68
CA MET A 64 -7.69 1.95 3.63
C MET A 64 -6.67 3.06 3.89
N ASN A 65 -6.50 3.48 5.15
CA ASN A 65 -5.47 4.45 5.50
C ASN A 65 -4.06 3.89 5.25
N GLU A 66 -3.81 2.64 5.63
CA GLU A 66 -2.54 1.95 5.38
C GLU A 66 -2.28 1.77 3.88
N ARG A 67 -3.30 1.46 3.07
CA ARG A 67 -3.18 1.37 1.61
C ARG A 67 -2.67 2.69 1.01
N VAL A 68 -3.09 3.83 1.53
CA VAL A 68 -2.59 5.14 1.07
C VAL A 68 -1.15 5.36 1.52
N ALA A 69 -0.78 4.95 2.73
CA ALA A 69 0.57 5.09 3.26
C ALA A 69 1.60 4.16 2.58
N ILE A 70 1.22 2.91 2.30
CA ILE A 70 2.08 1.87 1.70
C ILE A 70 2.02 1.94 0.16
N GLY A 71 0.82 2.07 -0.41
CA GLY A 71 0.58 2.13 -1.86
C GLY A 71 0.87 3.50 -2.48
N GLY A 72 0.83 4.56 -1.68
CA GLY A 72 1.39 5.87 -2.01
C GLY A 72 2.88 5.88 -1.72
N GLY A 73 3.64 4.93 -2.30
CA GLY A 73 5.06 4.73 -2.08
C GLY A 73 5.76 6.05 -1.82
N GLY A 74 6.16 6.25 -0.55
CA GLY A 74 6.32 7.55 0.08
C GLY A 74 6.76 8.59 -0.93
N ALA A 75 5.84 9.50 -1.30
CA ALA A 75 5.98 10.40 -2.42
C ALA A 75 7.42 10.90 -2.48
N LYS A 76 8.27 10.23 -3.28
CA LYS A 76 9.69 10.57 -3.30
C LYS A 76 9.67 11.96 -3.88
N LYS A 77 9.99 12.95 -3.04
CA LYS A 77 9.94 14.38 -3.39
C LYS A 77 10.37 14.51 -4.84
N LYS A 78 9.63 15.21 -5.70
CA LYS A 78 10.01 15.39 -7.11
C LYS A 78 11.51 15.74 -7.16
N GLY A 79 12.35 14.84 -7.67
CA GLY A 79 13.81 14.99 -7.62
C GLY A 79 14.55 14.26 -6.48
N ALA A 80 13.96 13.25 -5.83
CA ALA A 80 14.62 12.35 -4.87
C ALA A 80 14.75 10.92 -5.44
N GLY A 81 15.74 10.16 -4.96
CA GLY A 81 15.99 8.76 -5.34
C GLY A 81 16.98 8.56 -6.49
N ALA A 82 17.12 7.32 -6.96
CA ALA A 82 18.18 6.89 -7.88
C ALA A 82 18.21 7.69 -9.20
N ILE A 83 17.05 8.14 -9.70
CA ILE A 83 16.95 8.97 -10.91
C ILE A 83 17.59 10.36 -10.68
N SER A 84 17.42 10.94 -9.49
CA SER A 84 18.03 12.22 -9.15
C SER A 84 19.54 12.12 -9.01
N GLN A 85 20.03 11.03 -8.40
CA GLN A 85 21.46 10.73 -8.32
C GLN A 85 22.07 10.55 -9.72
N LEU A 86 21.39 9.83 -10.61
CA LEU A 86 21.82 9.65 -12.00
C LEU A 86 21.91 10.98 -12.76
N VAL A 87 20.94 11.89 -12.57
CA VAL A 87 20.97 13.23 -13.18
C VAL A 87 22.11 14.08 -12.61
N LYS A 88 22.38 14.03 -11.31
CA LYS A 88 23.50 14.75 -10.69
C LYS A 88 24.85 14.27 -11.23
N LEU A 89 25.03 12.95 -11.35
CA LEU A 89 26.24 12.37 -11.94
C LEU A 89 26.43 12.80 -13.41
N TRP A 90 25.34 12.84 -14.18
CA TRP A 90 25.37 13.32 -15.56
C TRP A 90 25.77 14.80 -15.66
N GLN A 91 25.26 15.65 -14.76
CA GLN A 91 25.57 17.08 -14.73
C GLN A 91 26.97 17.40 -14.21
N GLY A 92 27.50 16.58 -13.29
CA GLY A 92 28.85 16.75 -12.72
C GLY A 92 29.99 16.18 -13.56
N ARG A 93 29.72 15.60 -14.74
CA ARG A 93 30.76 15.05 -15.60
C ARG A 93 31.65 16.16 -16.17
N LYS A 94 32.94 15.87 -16.35
CA LYS A 94 33.84 16.77 -17.08
C LYS A 94 33.46 16.79 -18.58
N PRO A 95 33.27 17.96 -19.21
CA PRO A 95 33.07 18.05 -20.66
C PRO A 95 34.24 17.39 -21.40
N GLY A 96 33.94 16.57 -22.43
CA GLY A 96 34.94 15.85 -23.21
C GLY A 96 35.49 14.55 -22.59
N ALA A 97 35.00 14.14 -21.40
CA ALA A 97 35.40 12.87 -20.79
C ALA A 97 34.83 11.61 -21.47
N LEU A 98 33.92 11.80 -22.44
CA LEU A 98 33.25 10.74 -23.19
C LEU A 98 33.45 10.99 -24.69
N SER A 99 33.51 9.93 -25.47
CA SER A 99 33.44 10.06 -26.92
C SER A 99 32.04 10.52 -27.34
N ASN A 100 31.92 11.14 -28.52
CA ASN A 100 30.63 11.59 -29.05
C ASN A 100 29.58 10.47 -29.11
N ALA A 101 29.99 9.23 -29.45
CA ALA A 101 29.10 8.08 -29.47
C ALA A 101 28.60 7.70 -28.06
N GLN A 102 29.49 7.71 -27.06
CA GLN A 102 29.13 7.43 -25.66
C GLN A 102 28.20 8.50 -25.10
N GLU A 103 28.43 9.76 -25.46
CA GLU A 103 27.60 10.88 -25.00
C GLU A 103 26.18 10.80 -25.55
N VAL A 104 26.01 10.49 -26.85
CA VAL A 104 24.69 10.29 -27.45
C VAL A 104 23.93 9.15 -26.77
N MET A 105 24.58 8.01 -26.57
CA MET A 105 23.96 6.82 -25.99
C MET A 105 23.57 7.03 -24.51
N LEU A 106 24.44 7.68 -23.73
CA LEU A 106 24.19 7.92 -22.31
C LEU A 106 23.17 9.05 -22.10
N ARG A 107 23.17 10.09 -22.95
CA ARG A 107 22.17 11.16 -22.92
C ARG A 107 20.76 10.60 -23.16
N ASP A 108 20.63 9.70 -24.13
CA ASP A 108 19.36 9.04 -24.43
C ASP A 108 18.88 8.19 -23.25
N ARG A 109 19.77 7.38 -22.66
CA ARG A 109 19.46 6.54 -21.49
C ARG A 109 19.05 7.35 -20.26
N VAL A 110 19.72 8.46 -19.97
CA VAL A 110 19.37 9.36 -18.84
C VAL A 110 18.03 10.04 -19.09
N ARG A 111 17.76 10.50 -20.33
CA ARG A 111 16.48 11.10 -20.71
C ARG A 111 15.33 10.10 -20.61
N HIS A 112 15.49 8.92 -21.19
CA HIS A 112 14.48 7.87 -21.18
C HIS A 112 14.11 7.49 -19.74
N ARG A 113 15.11 7.23 -18.87
CA ARG A 113 14.86 6.91 -17.45
C ARG A 113 14.22 8.06 -16.67
N ARG A 114 14.57 9.33 -16.97
CA ARG A 114 13.92 10.51 -16.37
C ARG A 114 12.45 10.61 -16.77
N LEU A 115 12.14 10.39 -18.05
CA LEU A 115 10.77 10.45 -18.57
C LEU A 115 9.94 9.29 -18.05
N SER A 116 10.43 8.05 -18.11
CA SER A 116 9.73 6.88 -17.58
C SER A 116 9.45 6.99 -16.08
N GLY A 117 10.41 7.50 -15.30
CA GLY A 117 10.22 7.73 -13.86
C GLY A 117 9.29 8.89 -13.51
N LEU A 118 8.99 9.79 -14.46
CA LEU A 118 8.05 10.89 -14.29
C LEU A 118 6.63 10.54 -14.76
N VAL A 119 6.53 9.76 -15.83
CA VAL A 119 5.25 9.47 -16.52
C VAL A 119 4.51 8.30 -15.87
N LEU A 120 5.20 7.23 -15.47
CA LEU A 120 4.54 6.04 -14.93
C LEU A 120 3.71 6.33 -13.66
N PRO A 121 4.20 7.09 -12.66
CA PRO A 121 3.39 7.42 -11.49
C PRO A 121 2.18 8.31 -11.82
N ALA A 122 2.29 9.15 -12.86
CA ALA A 122 1.25 10.10 -13.25
C ALA A 122 0.11 9.44 -14.05
N VAL A 123 0.43 8.42 -14.85
CA VAL A 123 -0.54 7.69 -15.68
C VAL A 123 -1.29 6.62 -14.88
N ASP A 124 -0.61 5.91 -13.97
CA ASP A 124 -1.24 4.86 -13.13
C ASP A 124 -2.22 5.40 -12.09
N GLY A 125 -2.00 6.62 -11.60
CA GLY A 125 -2.95 7.29 -10.70
C GLY A 125 -4.25 7.66 -11.43
N ARG A 126 -4.14 8.16 -12.65
CA ARG A 126 -5.29 8.72 -13.40
C ARG A 126 -6.15 7.64 -14.05
N ARG A 127 -5.56 6.53 -14.50
CA ARG A 127 -6.30 5.39 -15.08
C ARG A 127 -7.19 4.70 -14.04
N ARG A 128 -6.72 4.55 -12.80
CA ARG A 128 -7.50 3.92 -11.71
C ARG A 128 -8.67 4.78 -11.23
N THR A 129 -8.51 6.11 -11.20
CA THR A 129 -9.62 7.02 -10.86
C THR A 129 -10.67 7.05 -11.96
N LEU A 130 -10.27 7.07 -13.23
CA LEU A 130 -11.19 7.11 -14.37
C LEU A 130 -12.02 5.83 -14.50
N LEU A 131 -11.42 4.65 -14.36
CA LEU A 131 -12.14 3.37 -14.42
C LEU A 131 -13.21 3.25 -13.33
N ARG A 132 -12.92 3.73 -12.10
CA ARG A 132 -13.88 3.76 -10.99
C ARG A 132 -15.04 4.72 -11.24
N THR A 133 -14.79 5.87 -11.86
CA THR A 133 -15.85 6.82 -12.20
C THR A 133 -16.75 6.30 -13.31
N THR A 134 -16.20 5.63 -14.33
CA THR A 134 -16.99 5.08 -15.44
C THR A 134 -17.84 3.89 -15.00
N GLU A 135 -17.30 3.01 -14.15
CA GLU A 135 -18.05 1.87 -13.59
C GLU A 135 -19.15 2.32 -12.61
N ALA A 136 -18.89 3.34 -11.79
CA ALA A 136 -19.90 3.91 -10.89
C ALA A 136 -21.04 4.61 -11.64
N LEU A 137 -20.73 5.33 -12.71
CA LEU A 137 -21.72 6.00 -13.57
C LEU A 137 -22.55 5.00 -14.39
N GLN A 138 -21.93 3.93 -14.91
CA GLN A 138 -22.65 2.88 -15.64
C GLN A 138 -23.57 2.04 -14.75
N ALA A 139 -23.27 1.93 -13.45
CA ALA A 139 -24.08 1.18 -12.50
C ALA A 139 -25.21 2.02 -11.84
N GLY A 140 -25.38 3.30 -12.19
CA GLY A 140 -26.45 4.16 -11.66
C GLY A 140 -26.41 4.39 -10.14
N ARG A 141 -25.26 4.13 -9.49
CA ARG A 141 -25.09 4.25 -8.04
C ARG A 141 -24.51 5.60 -7.66
N ASN A 142 -25.01 6.19 -6.57
CA ASN A 142 -24.42 7.40 -6.00
C ASN A 142 -22.97 7.10 -5.56
N LEU A 143 -22.06 8.04 -5.81
CA LEU A 143 -20.60 7.84 -5.66
C LEU A 143 -20.18 7.41 -4.24
N ALA A 144 -20.93 7.81 -3.22
CA ALA A 144 -20.70 7.43 -1.85
C ALA A 144 -21.01 5.93 -1.58
N ASP A 145 -22.05 5.38 -2.21
CA ASP A 145 -22.52 4.00 -1.97
C ASP A 145 -21.72 2.96 -2.75
N ALA A 146 -21.19 3.33 -3.92
CA ALA A 146 -20.42 2.43 -4.78
C ALA A 146 -19.09 1.98 -4.15
N THR A 147 -18.53 2.78 -3.22
CA THR A 147 -17.26 2.47 -2.56
C THR A 147 -17.41 1.39 -1.49
N VAL A 148 -18.60 1.24 -0.92
CA VAL A 148 -18.91 0.29 0.16
C VAL A 148 -19.43 -1.03 -0.42
N ALA A 149 -20.27 -0.97 -1.46
CA ALA A 149 -20.95 -2.15 -2.02
C ALA A 149 -20.05 -3.11 -2.82
N SER A 150 -18.87 -2.69 -3.29
CA SER A 150 -17.97 -3.56 -4.06
C SER A 150 -17.14 -4.52 -3.19
N LEU A 151 -17.23 -4.43 -1.86
CA LEU A 151 -16.45 -5.24 -0.91
C LEU A 151 -17.22 -6.46 -0.38
N ASP A 152 -18.53 -6.54 -0.64
CA ASP A 152 -19.41 -7.57 -0.09
C ASP A 152 -19.68 -8.73 -1.07
N ASN A 153 -19.13 -8.71 -2.29
CA ASN A 153 -19.45 -9.73 -3.29
C ASN A 153 -18.25 -10.17 -4.15
N GLU A 154 -17.48 -11.13 -3.64
CA GLU A 154 -16.68 -12.06 -4.43
C GLU A 154 -17.12 -13.48 -4.02
N PRO A 155 -17.78 -14.27 -4.89
CA PRO A 155 -18.07 -15.67 -4.59
C PRO A 155 -16.77 -16.48 -4.63
N ALA A 156 -16.57 -17.31 -3.61
CA ALA A 156 -15.51 -18.30 -3.56
C ALA A 156 -15.53 -19.16 -4.85
N GLN A 157 -14.51 -18.99 -5.69
CA GLN A 157 -14.27 -19.87 -6.83
C GLN A 157 -13.62 -21.16 -6.30
N VAL A 158 -14.36 -22.25 -6.50
CA VAL A 158 -13.99 -23.64 -6.28
C VAL A 158 -12.87 -24.03 -7.26
N GLY A 159 -11.89 -24.80 -6.76
CA GLY A 159 -10.83 -25.45 -7.53
C GLY A 159 -9.90 -26.21 -6.61
#